data_AF-A0A0H3ZPD6-F1
#
_entry.id   AF-A0A0H3ZPD6-F1
#
_cell.length_a   1.000
_cell.length_b   1.000
_cell.length_c   1.000
_cell.angle_alpha   90.00
_cell.angle_beta   90.00
_cell.angle_gamma   90.00
#
_symmetry.space_group_name_H-M   'P 1'
#
loop_
_entity.id
_entity.type
_entity.pdbx_description
1 polymer ?
#
loop_
_entity_poly.entity_id
_entity_poly.type
_entity_poly.pdbx_seq_one_letter_code
_entity_poly.pdbx_strand_id
1 'polypeptide(L)'
;MTRIDNGNLVGKYRAKVEENRRADDGKGAFYARIRLIGLWDELPFEDLPFAEYMLNIGARSGSGDAMPCQVGDLVWVEFPLNGDTRCPLIIGSAYSAPNGADNLPDDLLEPTYKHKRAKGEPAINPAFGDKVVDLFGILQQLTMSGDYAITHKPSGTSISINADGHMVLHSEKDSYRSSSGNTTEQVESDFMLIVKGNTTIKTDGDALVDAKGNATVKCGGDGLVDSKGKLTLKSATEVLLDAPKVGGKAMNYDFK
;
A
#
# COMPACT_ATOMS: atom_id res chain seq x y z
N MET A 1 35.90 13.72 1.80
CA MET A 1 36.88 14.61 2.43
C MET A 1 36.42 16.04 2.15
N THR A 2 36.04 16.80 3.18
CA THR A 2 35.61 18.21 3.07
C THR A 2 36.84 19.12 3.15
N ARG A 3 36.92 20.12 2.28
CA ARG A 3 38.01 21.10 2.30
C ARG A 3 37.51 22.43 1.75
N ILE A 4 38.01 23.52 2.34
CA ILE A 4 37.86 24.86 1.78
C ILE A 4 39.09 25.11 0.90
N ASP A 5 38.89 25.41 -0.38
CA ASP A 5 39.97 25.67 -1.33
C ASP A 5 39.80 27.06 -1.94
N ASN A 6 40.72 27.98 -1.63
CA ASN A 6 40.64 29.39 -2.03
C ASN A 6 39.28 30.06 -1.71
N GLY A 7 38.66 29.68 -0.60
CA GLY A 7 37.34 30.19 -0.17
C GLY A 7 36.14 29.42 -0.70
N ASN A 8 36.35 28.45 -1.59
CA ASN A 8 35.28 27.61 -2.16
C ASN A 8 35.10 26.33 -1.36
N LEU A 9 33.85 25.91 -1.17
CA LEU A 9 33.53 24.67 -0.45
C LEU A 9 33.63 23.47 -1.40
N VAL A 10 34.56 22.55 -1.13
CA VAL A 10 34.80 21.36 -1.95
C VAL A 10 34.55 20.11 -1.12
N GLY A 11 33.63 19.26 -1.59
CA GLY A 11 33.24 18.00 -0.96
C GLY A 11 31.80 18.02 -0.42
N LYS A 12 31.50 17.07 0.47
CA LYS A 12 30.15 16.82 1.03
C LYS A 12 30.01 17.40 2.43
N TYR A 13 29.06 18.28 2.65
CA TYR A 13 28.81 18.93 3.94
C TYR A 13 27.48 18.47 4.52
N ARG A 14 27.37 18.44 5.86
CA ARG A 14 26.08 18.20 6.51
C ARG A 14 25.33 19.51 6.64
N ALA A 15 24.04 19.47 6.34
CA ALA A 15 23.15 20.61 6.49
C ALA A 15 21.85 20.20 7.17
N LYS A 16 21.17 21.19 7.73
CA LYS A 16 19.79 21.07 8.21
C LYS A 16 18.86 21.83 7.26
N VAL A 17 17.71 21.25 6.95
CA VAL A 17 16.65 21.93 6.19
C VAL A 17 15.90 22.88 7.14
N GLU A 18 15.85 24.16 6.78
CA GLU A 18 15.25 25.22 7.61
C GLU A 18 13.89 25.69 7.05
N GLU A 19 13.68 25.57 5.73
CA GLU A 19 12.43 25.93 5.06
C GLU A 19 12.30 25.14 3.75
N ASN A 20 11.07 24.79 3.37
CA ASN A 20 10.74 24.38 2.02
C ASN A 20 9.92 25.47 1.33
N ARG A 21 10.37 25.89 0.15
CA ARG A 21 9.68 26.91 -0.63
C ARG A 21 9.45 26.41 -2.04
N ARG A 22 8.28 26.71 -2.56
CA ARG A 22 8.01 26.66 -3.99
C ARG A 22 8.03 28.10 -4.52
N ALA A 23 8.84 28.36 -5.55
CA ALA A 23 8.94 29.68 -6.16
C ALA A 23 7.56 30.14 -6.69
N ASP A 24 7.42 31.45 -6.97
CA ASP A 24 6.22 32.06 -7.57
C ASP A 24 4.90 31.66 -6.89
N ASP A 25 4.80 31.87 -5.58
CA ASP A 25 3.60 31.62 -4.76
C ASP A 25 2.99 30.23 -4.97
N GLY A 26 3.84 29.20 -4.95
CA GLY A 26 3.38 27.81 -4.99
C GLY A 26 3.28 27.20 -6.39
N LYS A 27 3.79 27.87 -7.44
CA LYS A 27 3.70 27.38 -8.82
C LYS A 27 5.06 27.07 -9.47
N GLY A 28 6.14 27.66 -8.97
CA GLY A 28 7.49 27.51 -9.51
C GLY A 28 8.23 26.27 -9.00
N ALA A 29 9.56 26.31 -9.17
CA ALA A 29 10.47 25.25 -8.73
C ALA A 29 10.42 25.06 -7.20
N PHE A 30 10.64 23.83 -6.76
CA PHE A 30 10.69 23.47 -5.35
C PHE A 30 12.14 23.45 -4.86
N TYR A 31 12.40 24.17 -3.78
CA TYR A 31 13.72 24.28 -3.17
C TYR A 31 13.63 24.12 -1.64
N ALA A 32 14.75 23.70 -1.04
CA ALA A 32 14.91 23.69 0.41
C ALA A 32 15.96 24.72 0.82
N ARG A 33 15.63 25.63 1.72
CA ARG A 33 16.63 26.48 2.38
C ARG A 33 17.38 25.63 3.39
N ILE A 34 18.72 25.67 3.32
CA ILE A 34 19.58 24.82 4.15
C ILE A 34 20.59 25.63 4.95
N ARG A 35 20.94 25.12 6.13
CA ARG A 35 22.02 25.63 6.97
C ARG A 35 23.11 24.59 7.11
N LEU A 36 24.33 24.90 6.66
CA LEU A 36 25.49 24.04 6.90
C LEU A 36 25.83 24.01 8.40
N ILE A 37 25.86 22.82 8.96
CA ILE A 37 26.15 22.60 10.38
C ILE A 37 27.63 22.87 10.66
N GLY A 38 27.90 23.72 11.65
CA GLY A 38 29.27 24.07 12.07
C GLY A 38 29.93 25.15 11.21
N LEU A 39 29.30 25.56 10.10
CA LEU A 39 29.86 26.56 9.18
C LEU A 39 28.98 27.80 9.05
N TRP A 40 27.66 27.62 9.06
CA TRP A 40 26.68 28.69 8.93
C TRP A 40 25.82 28.85 10.17
N ASP A 41 26.29 28.40 11.34
CA ASP A 41 25.50 28.44 12.58
C ASP A 41 25.08 29.88 12.94
N GLU A 42 25.96 30.85 12.72
CA GLU A 42 25.73 32.28 13.01
C GLU A 42 25.12 33.08 11.83
N LEU A 43 24.89 32.45 10.68
CA LEU A 43 24.37 33.16 9.50
C LEU A 43 22.87 33.47 9.69
N PRO A 44 22.39 34.70 9.41
CA PRO A 44 20.97 35.01 9.50
C PRO A 44 20.14 34.11 8.58
N PHE A 45 18.91 33.77 9.01
CA PHE A 45 18.03 32.87 8.28
C PHE A 45 17.75 33.33 6.84
N GLU A 46 17.57 34.64 6.62
CA GLU A 46 17.28 35.19 5.30
C GLU A 46 18.44 35.09 4.32
N ASP A 47 19.67 35.00 4.84
CA ASP A 47 20.90 34.89 4.05
C ASP A 47 21.22 33.43 3.69
N LEU A 48 20.45 32.47 4.20
CA LEU A 48 20.62 31.06 3.86
C LEU A 48 20.19 30.80 2.42
N PRO A 49 21.02 30.07 1.64
CA PRO A 49 20.71 29.75 0.25
C PRO A 49 19.64 28.68 0.14
N PHE A 50 18.96 28.67 -1.02
CA PHE A 50 18.10 27.59 -1.45
C PHE A 50 18.90 26.53 -2.19
N ALA A 51 18.64 25.26 -1.87
CA ALA A 51 19.27 24.10 -2.47
C ALA A 51 18.33 23.40 -3.45
N GLU A 52 18.93 22.90 -4.52
CA GLU A 52 18.31 21.94 -5.44
C GLU A 52 18.44 20.50 -4.92
N TYR A 53 17.70 19.59 -5.53
CA TYR A 53 17.74 18.17 -5.22
C TYR A 53 18.46 17.40 -6.32
N MET A 54 19.42 16.57 -5.94
CA MET A 54 19.93 15.53 -6.82
C MET A 54 18.84 14.48 -7.01
N LEU A 55 18.32 14.40 -8.23
CA LEU A 55 17.28 13.45 -8.59
C LEU A 55 17.87 12.10 -8.98
N ASN A 56 17.10 11.04 -8.77
CA ASN A 56 17.45 9.71 -9.25
C ASN A 56 17.54 9.66 -10.78
N ILE A 57 18.39 8.77 -11.30
CA ILE A 57 18.52 8.54 -12.75
C ILE A 57 17.14 8.21 -13.33
N GLY A 58 16.80 8.87 -14.45
CA GLY A 58 15.54 8.68 -15.14
C GLY A 58 14.48 9.74 -14.85
N ALA A 59 14.70 10.63 -13.88
CA ALA A 59 13.85 11.79 -13.63
C ALA A 59 13.76 12.71 -14.87
N ARG A 60 12.56 13.20 -15.17
CA ARG A 60 12.23 14.13 -16.26
C ARG A 60 10.93 14.88 -15.93
N SER A 61 10.58 15.89 -16.74
CA SER A 61 9.34 16.65 -16.52
C SER A 61 8.12 15.73 -16.42
N GLY A 62 7.40 15.80 -15.29
CA GLY A 62 6.20 15.00 -15.02
C GLY A 62 6.43 13.52 -14.72
N SER A 63 7.67 13.04 -14.60
CA SER A 63 7.94 11.62 -14.29
C SER A 63 9.26 11.44 -13.53
N GLY A 64 9.22 10.79 -12.37
CA GLY A 64 10.40 10.51 -11.56
C GLY A 64 10.03 10.02 -10.16
N ASP A 65 11.06 9.78 -9.35
CA ASP A 65 10.94 9.49 -7.92
C ASP A 65 11.61 10.62 -7.14
N ALA A 66 10.87 11.23 -6.22
CA ALA A 66 11.33 12.34 -5.40
C ALA A 66 10.53 12.39 -4.09
N MET A 67 11.25 12.48 -2.97
CA MET A 67 10.68 12.82 -1.68
C MET A 67 11.23 14.18 -1.26
N PRO A 68 10.41 15.23 -1.14
CA PRO A 68 10.88 16.50 -0.61
C PRO A 68 11.28 16.33 0.85
N CYS A 69 12.38 16.95 1.26
CA CYS A 69 12.74 17.02 2.67
C CYS A 69 11.67 17.78 3.47
N GLN A 70 11.66 17.59 4.78
CA GLN A 70 10.88 18.36 5.74
C GLN A 70 11.79 19.30 6.54
N VAL A 71 11.20 20.35 7.12
CA VAL A 71 11.93 21.24 8.03
C VAL A 71 12.46 20.42 9.20
N GLY A 72 13.76 20.54 9.48
CA GLY A 72 14.46 19.75 10.48
C GLY A 72 15.25 18.58 9.92
N ASP A 73 14.98 18.15 8.68
CA ASP A 73 15.72 17.04 8.07
C ASP A 73 17.22 17.35 7.99
N LEU A 74 18.02 16.31 8.25
CA LEU A 74 19.46 16.37 8.11
C LEU A 74 19.85 15.77 6.77
N VAL A 75 20.67 16.50 6.01
CA VAL A 75 21.02 16.16 4.62
C VAL A 75 22.51 16.30 4.37
N TRP A 76 22.98 15.60 3.34
CA TRP A 76 24.27 15.85 2.71
C TRP A 76 24.11 16.81 1.54
N VAL A 77 25.03 17.78 1.45
CA VAL A 77 25.03 18.83 0.42
C VAL A 77 26.39 18.90 -0.26
N GLU A 78 26.39 19.10 -1.57
CA GLU A 78 27.56 19.46 -2.38
C GLU A 78 27.38 20.82 -3.04
N PHE A 79 28.48 21.37 -3.55
CA PHE A 79 28.52 22.67 -4.23
C PHE A 79 29.11 22.48 -5.63
N PRO A 80 28.32 21.97 -6.59
CA PRO A 80 28.84 21.47 -7.89
C PRO A 80 29.38 22.57 -8.80
N LEU A 81 28.98 23.83 -8.59
CA LEU A 81 29.42 24.98 -9.37
C LEU A 81 30.72 25.57 -8.80
N ASN A 82 31.79 24.77 -8.81
CA ASN A 82 33.12 25.15 -8.30
C ASN A 82 33.12 25.63 -6.83
N GLY A 83 32.22 25.09 -5.99
CA GLY A 83 32.12 25.46 -4.59
C GLY A 83 31.34 26.75 -4.30
N ASP A 84 30.58 27.28 -5.27
CA ASP A 84 29.67 28.42 -5.05
C ASP A 84 28.62 28.10 -4.00
N THR A 85 28.75 28.74 -2.84
CA THR A 85 27.91 28.49 -1.66
C THR A 85 26.45 28.90 -1.85
N ARG A 86 26.13 29.67 -2.89
CA ARG A 86 24.77 30.11 -3.21
C ARG A 86 23.98 29.08 -4.00
N CYS A 87 24.65 28.07 -4.56
CA CYS A 87 24.03 27.02 -5.36
C CYS A 87 24.28 25.61 -4.76
N PRO A 88 23.82 25.36 -3.52
CA PRO A 88 23.91 24.04 -2.91
C PRO A 88 23.05 23.00 -3.64
N LEU A 89 23.51 21.75 -3.64
CA LEU A 89 22.80 20.58 -4.13
C LEU A 89 22.64 19.56 -3.00
N ILE A 90 21.41 19.25 -2.60
CA ILE A 90 21.10 18.14 -1.69
C ILE A 90 21.33 16.82 -2.42
N ILE A 91 22.18 15.97 -1.87
CA ILE A 91 22.59 14.70 -2.48
C ILE A 91 22.14 13.46 -1.70
N GLY A 92 21.41 13.64 -0.60
CA GLY A 92 20.81 12.55 0.17
C GLY A 92 20.60 12.91 1.64
N SER A 93 19.90 12.03 2.36
CA SER A 93 19.68 12.18 3.81
C SER A 93 20.94 11.86 4.60
N ALA A 94 21.14 12.56 5.71
CA ALA A 94 22.25 12.31 6.63
C ALA A 94 21.75 11.50 7.83
N TYR A 95 22.48 10.42 8.15
CA TYR A 95 22.32 9.71 9.40
C TYR A 95 22.69 10.61 10.58
N SER A 96 21.94 10.49 11.67
CA SER A 96 22.18 11.20 12.91
C SER A 96 21.71 10.35 14.07
N ALA A 97 22.50 10.27 15.14
CA ALA A 97 22.16 9.55 16.36
C ALA A 97 22.53 10.34 17.63
N PRO A 98 22.05 11.59 17.78
CA PRO A 98 22.36 12.39 18.96
C PRO A 98 21.81 11.67 20.20
N ASN A 99 22.65 11.56 21.23
CA ASN A 99 22.30 10.87 22.48
C ASN A 99 21.89 9.38 22.30
N GLY A 100 22.29 8.76 21.20
CA GLY A 100 22.00 7.34 20.92
C GLY A 100 20.63 7.07 20.29
N ALA A 101 19.82 8.09 20.03
CA ALA A 101 18.57 7.95 19.28
C ALA A 101 18.81 8.28 17.81
N ASP A 102 18.80 7.27 16.95
CA ASP A 102 18.99 7.46 15.52
C ASP A 102 17.73 7.92 14.77
N ASN A 103 17.90 8.34 13.53
CA ASN A 103 16.83 8.78 12.63
C ASN A 103 16.42 7.72 11.60
N LEU A 104 16.61 6.44 11.92
CA LEU A 104 16.16 5.33 11.08
C LEU A 104 14.73 4.93 11.44
N PRO A 105 14.02 4.21 10.55
CA PRO A 105 12.72 3.65 10.90
C PRO A 105 12.82 2.69 12.10
N ASP A 106 11.90 2.80 13.05
CA ASP A 106 11.87 1.94 14.26
C ASP A 106 11.92 0.43 13.89
N ASP A 107 11.11 0.04 12.91
CA ASP A 107 10.98 -1.35 12.44
C ASP A 107 12.20 -1.86 11.64
N LEU A 108 13.19 -1.01 11.35
CA LEU A 108 14.43 -1.41 10.66
C LEU A 108 15.36 -2.21 11.57
N LEU A 109 15.54 -1.74 12.82
CA LEU A 109 16.49 -2.33 13.77
C LEU A 109 15.83 -3.39 14.63
N GLU A 110 14.61 -3.11 15.10
CA GLU A 110 13.81 -4.05 15.85
C GLU A 110 12.42 -4.10 15.21
N PRO A 111 12.09 -5.14 14.44
CA PRO A 111 10.78 -5.24 13.80
C PRO A 111 9.72 -5.52 14.86
N THR A 112 9.19 -4.45 15.45
CA THR A 112 8.23 -4.50 16.55
C THR A 112 6.79 -4.57 16.03
N TYR A 113 6.55 -4.12 14.79
CA TYR A 113 5.23 -4.12 14.20
C TYR A 113 4.74 -5.54 13.90
N LYS A 114 3.60 -5.90 14.50
CA LYS A 114 2.93 -7.18 14.28
C LYS A 114 1.82 -7.01 13.25
N HIS A 115 2.07 -7.50 12.03
CA HIS A 115 1.05 -7.50 10.98
C HIS A 115 -0.19 -8.27 11.42
N LYS A 116 -1.35 -7.61 11.35
CA LYS A 116 -2.64 -8.25 11.66
C LYS A 116 -3.00 -9.26 10.57
N ARG A 117 -3.63 -10.36 10.99
CA ARG A 117 -4.01 -11.48 10.12
C ARG A 117 -5.34 -12.08 10.54
N ALA A 118 -6.14 -12.49 9.56
CA ALA A 118 -7.26 -13.38 9.80
C ALA A 118 -6.77 -14.82 10.05
N LYS A 119 -7.65 -15.67 10.58
CA LYS A 119 -7.34 -17.08 10.86
C LYS A 119 -6.97 -17.79 9.55
N GLY A 120 -5.76 -18.34 9.51
CA GLY A 120 -5.26 -19.14 8.37
C GLY A 120 -4.46 -18.36 7.34
N GLU A 121 -4.38 -17.02 7.46
CA GLU A 121 -3.51 -16.24 6.59
C GLU A 121 -2.03 -16.44 6.98
N PRO A 122 -1.12 -16.58 6.00
CA PRO A 122 0.30 -16.70 6.27
C PRO A 122 0.86 -15.43 6.93
N ALA A 123 1.78 -15.65 7.86
CA ALA A 123 2.53 -14.58 8.50
C ALA A 123 3.59 -14.01 7.55
N ILE A 124 4.04 -12.81 7.87
CA ILE A 124 5.29 -12.25 7.37
C ILE A 124 6.29 -12.42 8.51
N ASN A 125 7.55 -12.69 8.18
CA ASN A 125 8.60 -12.88 9.17
C ASN A 125 9.63 -11.74 9.11
N PRO A 126 9.29 -10.55 9.65
CA PRO A 126 10.25 -9.49 9.87
C PRO A 126 11.51 -9.93 10.60
N ALA A 127 12.66 -9.44 10.16
CA ALA A 127 13.95 -9.68 10.78
C ALA A 127 14.84 -8.42 10.76
N PHE A 128 15.83 -8.40 11.65
CA PHE A 128 16.89 -7.39 11.58
C PHE A 128 17.61 -7.45 10.23
N GLY A 129 17.84 -6.28 9.62
CA GLY A 129 18.51 -6.16 8.33
C GLY A 129 17.56 -6.19 7.12
N ASP A 130 16.26 -6.31 7.36
CA ASP A 130 15.25 -6.13 6.32
C ASP A 130 15.30 -4.73 5.72
N LYS A 131 14.86 -4.60 4.46
CA LYS A 131 14.64 -3.28 3.86
C LYS A 131 13.30 -2.75 4.34
N VAL A 132 13.35 -1.66 5.12
CA VAL A 132 12.17 -1.00 5.69
C VAL A 132 12.02 0.42 5.14
N VAL A 133 10.79 0.77 4.78
CA VAL A 133 10.36 2.14 4.52
C VAL A 133 9.15 2.40 5.40
N ASP A 134 9.27 3.24 6.42
CA ASP A 134 8.14 3.65 7.26
C ASP A 134 7.89 5.15 7.04
N LEU A 135 6.81 5.46 6.34
CA LEU A 135 6.47 6.83 5.97
C LEU A 135 4.97 7.06 6.15
N PHE A 136 4.62 8.08 6.92
CA PHE A 136 3.23 8.53 7.09
C PHE A 136 2.27 7.41 7.57
N GLY A 137 2.77 6.48 8.38
CA GLY A 137 2.02 5.34 8.87
C GLY A 137 1.87 4.20 7.86
N ILE A 138 2.57 4.25 6.73
CA ILE A 138 2.70 3.16 5.78
C ILE A 138 4.07 2.52 5.96
N LEU A 139 4.06 1.28 6.45
CA LEU A 139 5.23 0.42 6.54
C LEU A 139 5.33 -0.44 5.28
N GLN A 140 6.38 -0.23 4.50
CA GLN A 140 6.81 -1.18 3.48
C GLN A 140 7.99 -1.97 4.00
N GLN A 141 7.92 -3.28 3.85
CA GLN A 141 8.95 -4.17 4.36
C GLN A 141 9.24 -5.26 3.34
N LEU A 142 10.49 -5.31 2.87
CA LEU A 142 11.04 -6.43 2.11
C LEU A 142 11.99 -7.18 3.03
N THR A 143 11.60 -8.39 3.40
CA THR A 143 12.37 -9.21 4.31
C THR A 143 13.51 -9.91 3.60
N MET A 144 14.58 -10.22 4.34
CA MET A 144 15.69 -11.00 3.79
C MET A 144 15.30 -12.45 3.46
N SER A 145 14.19 -12.96 4.02
CA SER A 145 13.58 -14.25 3.65
C SER A 145 12.80 -14.19 2.33
N GLY A 146 12.54 -13.00 1.78
CA GLY A 146 11.81 -12.83 0.52
C GLY A 146 10.33 -12.51 0.67
N ASP A 147 9.85 -12.20 1.88
CA ASP A 147 8.50 -11.67 2.09
C ASP A 147 8.46 -10.17 1.72
N TYR A 148 7.36 -9.71 1.15
CA TYR A 148 7.12 -8.29 0.90
C TYR A 148 5.75 -7.86 1.42
N ALA A 149 5.71 -6.76 2.16
CA ALA A 149 4.50 -6.19 2.74
C ALA A 149 4.40 -4.69 2.49
N ILE A 150 3.17 -4.21 2.30
CA ILE A 150 2.79 -2.81 2.47
C ILE A 150 1.65 -2.78 3.48
N THR A 151 1.85 -2.10 4.61
CA THR A 151 0.92 -2.11 5.75
C THR A 151 0.62 -0.70 6.22
N HIS A 152 -0.66 -0.39 6.38
CA HIS A 152 -1.11 0.81 7.07
C HIS A 152 -1.09 0.55 8.58
N LYS A 153 -0.02 0.99 9.26
CA LYS A 153 0.25 0.73 10.68
C LYS A 153 -0.96 1.03 11.59
N PRO A 154 -1.67 2.18 11.43
CA PRO A 154 -2.79 2.53 12.30
C PRO A 154 -3.98 1.55 12.24
N SER A 155 -4.32 1.01 11.08
CA SER A 155 -5.41 0.03 10.97
C SER A 155 -4.94 -1.41 11.10
N GLY A 156 -3.78 -1.73 10.51
CA GLY A 156 -3.29 -3.09 10.26
C GLY A 156 -3.71 -3.67 8.91
N THR A 157 -4.37 -2.88 8.06
CA THR A 157 -4.66 -3.26 6.67
C THR A 157 -3.35 -3.46 5.91
N SER A 158 -3.21 -4.55 5.17
CA SER A 158 -1.98 -4.88 4.46
C SER A 158 -2.20 -5.61 3.14
N ILE A 159 -1.24 -5.43 2.24
CA ILE A 159 -1.06 -6.20 1.01
C ILE A 159 0.31 -6.85 1.11
N SER A 160 0.39 -8.17 0.94
CA SER A 160 1.66 -8.87 1.03
C SER A 160 1.78 -10.10 0.16
N ILE A 161 3.01 -10.48 -0.13
CA ILE A 161 3.41 -11.75 -0.72
C ILE A 161 4.47 -12.34 0.20
N ASN A 162 4.31 -13.59 0.65
CA ASN A 162 5.34 -14.25 1.45
C ASN A 162 6.37 -14.96 0.54
N ALA A 163 7.46 -15.46 1.13
CA ALA A 163 8.53 -16.14 0.42
C ALA A 163 8.08 -17.39 -0.35
N ASP A 164 6.98 -18.03 0.07
CA ASP A 164 6.37 -19.17 -0.63
C ASP A 164 5.48 -18.76 -1.81
N GLY A 165 5.29 -17.46 -2.04
CA GLY A 165 4.43 -16.90 -3.09
C GLY A 165 2.96 -16.77 -2.71
N HIS A 166 2.58 -16.98 -1.45
CA HIS A 166 1.23 -16.74 -0.99
C HIS A 166 0.94 -15.24 -0.92
N MET A 167 -0.10 -14.80 -1.62
CA MET A 167 -0.59 -13.43 -1.59
C MET A 167 -1.69 -13.25 -0.55
N VAL A 168 -1.66 -12.15 0.19
CA VAL A 168 -2.70 -11.78 1.17
C VAL A 168 -3.15 -10.33 0.92
N LEU A 169 -4.47 -10.14 0.86
CA LEU A 169 -5.15 -8.84 0.87
C LEU A 169 -5.97 -8.75 2.15
N HIS A 170 -5.36 -8.20 3.21
CA HIS A 170 -5.97 -8.13 4.53
C HIS A 170 -6.51 -6.73 4.82
N SER A 171 -7.80 -6.60 5.13
CA SER A 171 -8.41 -5.32 5.51
C SER A 171 -9.03 -5.38 6.89
N GLU A 172 -8.68 -4.39 7.72
CA GLU A 172 -9.23 -4.20 9.07
C GLU A 172 -10.48 -3.30 9.07
N LYS A 173 -10.87 -2.82 7.89
CA LYS A 173 -12.07 -2.02 7.63
C LYS A 173 -12.80 -2.59 6.41
N ASP A 174 -13.86 -1.92 5.99
CA ASP A 174 -14.57 -2.22 4.75
C ASP A 174 -13.60 -2.31 3.57
N SER A 175 -13.78 -3.33 2.73
CA SER A 175 -13.05 -3.52 1.48
C SER A 175 -14.01 -3.37 0.30
N TYR A 176 -13.61 -2.59 -0.70
CA TYR A 176 -14.42 -2.32 -1.89
C TYR A 176 -13.67 -2.81 -3.13
N ARG A 177 -14.36 -3.57 -3.99
CA ARG A 177 -13.87 -4.00 -5.30
C ARG A 177 -14.88 -3.56 -6.35
N SER A 178 -14.47 -2.72 -7.29
CA SER A 178 -15.33 -2.19 -8.34
C SER A 178 -14.61 -2.19 -9.68
N SER A 179 -15.39 -2.36 -10.76
CA SER A 179 -14.92 -2.35 -12.14
C SER A 179 -15.96 -1.65 -13.00
N SER A 180 -15.52 -0.78 -13.91
CA SER A 180 -16.39 -0.17 -14.93
C SER A 180 -16.63 -1.10 -16.13
N GLY A 181 -15.74 -2.08 -16.32
CA GLY A 181 -15.89 -3.16 -17.29
C GLY A 181 -16.13 -4.51 -16.61
N ASN A 182 -15.83 -5.58 -17.35
CA ASN A 182 -16.00 -6.95 -16.86
C ASN A 182 -15.02 -7.26 -15.73
N THR A 183 -15.50 -7.98 -14.71
CA THR A 183 -14.64 -8.63 -13.69
C THR A 183 -14.68 -10.14 -13.91
N THR A 184 -13.51 -10.77 -13.94
CA THR A 184 -13.38 -12.22 -14.10
C THR A 184 -12.49 -12.75 -12.98
N GLU A 185 -12.92 -13.85 -12.37
CA GLU A 185 -12.19 -14.55 -11.33
C GLU A 185 -12.10 -16.03 -11.74
N GLN A 186 -10.88 -16.52 -11.89
CA GLN A 186 -10.58 -17.86 -12.34
C GLN A 186 -9.74 -18.57 -11.29
N VAL A 187 -10.18 -19.75 -10.87
CA VAL A 187 -9.53 -20.57 -9.86
C VAL A 187 -9.45 -21.99 -10.41
N GLU A 188 -8.24 -22.53 -10.53
CA GLU A 188 -7.99 -23.87 -11.10
C GLU A 188 -8.32 -25.00 -10.11
N SER A 189 -8.49 -24.66 -8.84
CA SER A 189 -8.84 -25.60 -7.77
C SER A 189 -10.06 -25.06 -7.01
N ASP A 190 -10.02 -25.01 -5.69
CA ASP A 190 -11.19 -24.65 -4.89
C ASP A 190 -11.32 -23.13 -4.69
N PHE A 191 -12.52 -22.61 -4.90
CA PHE A 191 -12.91 -21.27 -4.45
C PHE A 191 -13.81 -21.38 -3.22
N MET A 192 -13.41 -20.73 -2.13
CA MET A 192 -14.13 -20.77 -0.85
C MET A 192 -14.46 -19.36 -0.37
N LEU A 193 -15.75 -19.05 -0.24
CA LEU A 193 -16.25 -17.81 0.33
C LEU A 193 -16.89 -18.06 1.70
N ILE A 194 -16.32 -17.45 2.75
CA ILE A 194 -16.81 -17.59 4.13
C ILE A 194 -17.27 -16.22 4.63
N VAL A 195 -18.52 -16.12 5.06
CA VAL A 195 -19.12 -14.89 5.60
C VAL A 195 -19.82 -15.21 6.92
N LYS A 196 -19.48 -14.46 7.98
CA LYS A 196 -20.14 -14.61 9.29
C LYS A 196 -21.54 -13.98 9.34
N GLY A 197 -21.71 -12.89 8.59
CA GLY A 197 -22.98 -12.18 8.44
C GLY A 197 -23.72 -12.60 7.18
N ASN A 198 -24.49 -11.67 6.62
CA ASN A 198 -25.29 -11.90 5.42
C ASN A 198 -24.45 -11.72 4.15
N THR A 199 -24.79 -12.49 3.12
CA THR A 199 -24.27 -12.31 1.75
C THR A 199 -25.44 -11.98 0.82
N THR A 200 -25.26 -10.98 -0.03
CA THR A 200 -26.25 -10.57 -1.03
C THR A 200 -25.59 -10.50 -2.40
N ILE A 201 -26.15 -11.20 -3.39
CA ILE A 201 -25.76 -11.10 -4.79
C ILE A 201 -26.92 -10.42 -5.52
N LYS A 202 -26.67 -9.24 -6.10
CA LYS A 202 -27.66 -8.48 -6.87
C LYS A 202 -27.12 -8.24 -8.27
N THR A 203 -27.95 -8.50 -9.27
CA THR A 203 -27.71 -8.20 -10.68
C THR A 203 -28.97 -7.56 -11.26
N ASP A 204 -28.79 -6.61 -12.18
CA ASP A 204 -29.89 -6.05 -12.97
C ASP A 204 -30.18 -6.89 -14.22
N GLY A 205 -29.16 -7.63 -14.70
CA GLY A 205 -29.28 -8.59 -15.79
C GLY A 205 -29.34 -10.03 -15.28
N ASP A 206 -28.97 -10.98 -16.13
CA ASP A 206 -29.02 -12.40 -15.79
C ASP A 206 -27.92 -12.78 -14.78
N ALA A 207 -28.25 -13.68 -13.84
CA ALA A 207 -27.29 -14.41 -13.02
C ALA A 207 -27.35 -15.89 -13.39
N LEU A 208 -26.21 -16.47 -13.76
CA LEU A 208 -26.08 -17.87 -14.13
C LEU A 208 -25.13 -18.58 -13.17
N VAL A 209 -25.57 -19.72 -12.63
CA VAL A 209 -24.72 -20.68 -11.94
C VAL A 209 -24.70 -21.94 -12.79
N ASP A 210 -23.59 -22.19 -13.47
CA ASP A 210 -23.37 -23.37 -14.30
C ASP A 210 -22.29 -24.25 -13.66
N ALA A 211 -22.63 -25.49 -13.37
CA ALA A 211 -21.74 -26.47 -12.76
C ALA A 211 -21.77 -27.75 -13.58
N LYS A 212 -20.59 -28.19 -14.05
CA LYS A 212 -20.44 -29.50 -14.73
C LYS A 212 -20.67 -30.67 -13.77
N GLY A 213 -20.34 -30.46 -12.49
CA GLY A 213 -20.59 -31.41 -11.41
C GLY A 213 -21.88 -31.06 -10.66
N ASN A 214 -21.91 -31.37 -9.37
CA ASN A 214 -23.07 -31.09 -8.53
C ASN A 214 -23.07 -29.62 -8.07
N ALA A 215 -24.21 -28.94 -8.20
CA ALA A 215 -24.51 -27.72 -7.46
C ALA A 215 -25.39 -28.07 -6.26
N THR A 216 -25.08 -27.55 -5.07
CA THR A 216 -25.83 -27.85 -3.85
C THR A 216 -26.07 -26.58 -3.04
N VAL A 217 -27.32 -26.35 -2.66
CA VAL A 217 -27.73 -25.28 -1.75
C VAL A 217 -28.25 -25.92 -0.47
N LYS A 218 -27.65 -25.57 0.66
CA LYS A 218 -28.07 -26.03 2.00
C LYS A 218 -28.32 -24.81 2.87
N CYS A 219 -29.42 -24.84 3.62
CA CYS A 219 -29.74 -23.84 4.63
C CYS A 219 -30.11 -24.55 5.93
N GLY A 220 -29.70 -23.98 7.07
CA GLY A 220 -30.10 -24.47 8.39
C GLY A 220 -31.50 -24.01 8.81
N GLY A 221 -32.03 -22.96 8.16
CA GLY A 221 -33.39 -22.46 8.32
C GLY A 221 -34.15 -22.51 6.99
N ASP A 222 -35.01 -21.52 6.76
CA ASP A 222 -35.85 -21.47 5.58
C ASP A 222 -35.06 -21.17 4.29
N GLY A 223 -35.34 -21.92 3.23
CA GLY A 223 -34.91 -21.64 1.88
C GLY A 223 -36.08 -21.12 1.03
N LEU A 224 -35.93 -19.93 0.44
CA LEU A 224 -36.95 -19.31 -0.41
C LEU A 224 -36.42 -19.14 -1.84
N VAL A 225 -37.19 -19.61 -2.81
CA VAL A 225 -37.00 -19.29 -4.22
C VAL A 225 -38.27 -18.58 -4.69
N ASP A 226 -38.16 -17.27 -4.89
CA ASP A 226 -39.25 -16.43 -5.39
C ASP A 226 -38.92 -15.92 -6.79
N SER A 227 -39.89 -15.99 -7.69
CA SER A 227 -39.78 -15.54 -9.06
C SER A 227 -41.09 -14.87 -9.48
N LYS A 228 -41.00 -13.61 -9.90
CA LYS A 228 -42.12 -12.89 -10.53
C LYS A 228 -42.50 -13.48 -11.89
N GLY A 229 -41.52 -14.10 -12.56
CA GLY A 229 -41.70 -14.79 -13.84
C GLY A 229 -41.79 -16.30 -13.68
N LYS A 230 -41.54 -17.03 -14.77
CA LYS A 230 -41.57 -18.49 -14.79
C LYS A 230 -40.36 -19.09 -14.07
N LEU A 231 -40.61 -19.88 -13.02
CA LEU A 231 -39.61 -20.81 -12.47
C LEU A 231 -39.68 -22.15 -13.21
N THR A 232 -38.54 -22.71 -13.62
CA THR A 232 -38.46 -23.98 -14.36
C THR A 232 -37.48 -24.92 -13.67
N LEU A 233 -37.92 -26.14 -13.37
CA LEU A 233 -37.07 -27.24 -12.91
C LEU A 233 -37.14 -28.35 -13.96
N LYS A 234 -35.98 -28.80 -14.43
CA LYS A 234 -35.86 -29.88 -15.41
C LYS A 234 -34.80 -30.85 -14.92
N SER A 235 -35.10 -32.14 -15.02
CA SER A 235 -34.15 -33.21 -14.75
C SER A 235 -34.32 -34.27 -15.83
N ALA A 236 -33.20 -34.88 -16.24
CA ALA A 236 -33.22 -36.00 -17.17
C ALA A 236 -33.66 -37.30 -16.50
N THR A 237 -33.53 -37.38 -15.17
CA THR A 237 -33.84 -38.58 -14.39
C THR A 237 -35.03 -38.32 -13.48
N GLU A 238 -34.84 -37.50 -12.44
CA GLU A 238 -35.85 -37.26 -11.41
C GLU A 238 -35.72 -35.87 -10.78
N VAL A 239 -36.85 -35.39 -10.26
CA VAL A 239 -36.91 -34.26 -9.32
C VAL A 239 -37.54 -34.81 -8.04
N LEU A 240 -36.75 -34.92 -6.98
CA LEU A 240 -37.22 -35.40 -5.67
C LEU A 240 -37.59 -34.20 -4.77
N LEU A 241 -38.79 -34.26 -4.20
CA LEU A 241 -39.25 -33.32 -3.17
C LEU A 241 -39.53 -34.11 -1.89
N ASP A 242 -38.54 -34.16 -1.01
CA ASP A 242 -38.68 -34.80 0.30
C ASP A 242 -39.01 -33.74 1.36
N ALA A 243 -40.30 -33.62 1.68
CA ALA A 243 -40.80 -32.72 2.71
C ALA A 243 -42.06 -33.29 3.35
N PRO A 244 -42.32 -33.02 4.65
CA PRO A 244 -43.56 -33.44 5.32
C PRO A 244 -44.83 -32.91 4.62
N LYS A 245 -44.71 -31.79 3.89
CA LYS A 245 -45.79 -31.19 3.12
C LYS A 245 -45.24 -30.50 1.88
N VAL A 246 -45.70 -30.92 0.72
CA VAL A 246 -45.53 -30.21 -0.56
C VAL A 246 -46.91 -29.70 -0.98
N GLY A 247 -47.02 -28.43 -1.37
CA GLY A 247 -48.29 -27.84 -1.76
C GLY A 247 -48.13 -26.67 -2.72
N GLY A 248 -49.21 -26.33 -3.42
CA GLY A 248 -49.23 -25.21 -4.35
C GLY A 248 -50.64 -24.95 -4.89
N LYS A 249 -50.89 -23.72 -5.34
CA LYS A 249 -52.09 -23.37 -6.11
C LYS A 249 -51.77 -23.56 -7.59
N ALA A 250 -52.00 -24.74 -8.13
CA ALA A 250 -51.83 -25.00 -9.55
C ALA A 250 -53.17 -24.85 -10.28
N MET A 251 -53.16 -24.31 -11.50
CA MET A 251 -54.31 -24.38 -12.40
C MET A 251 -54.42 -25.74 -13.10
N ASN A 252 -53.32 -26.49 -13.25
CA ASN A 252 -53.27 -27.85 -13.78
C ASN A 252 -52.03 -28.58 -13.23
N TYR A 253 -52.19 -29.88 -12.91
CA TYR A 253 -51.08 -30.81 -12.70
C TYR A 253 -51.12 -31.84 -13.84
N ASP A 254 -50.03 -31.98 -14.60
CA ASP A 254 -49.87 -33.04 -15.61
C ASP A 254 -48.73 -33.95 -15.13
N PHE A 255 -49.09 -34.96 -14.33
CA PHE A 255 -48.18 -36.04 -13.97
C PHE A 255 -48.28 -37.08 -15.08
N LYS A 256 -47.24 -37.17 -15.91
CA LYS A 256 -47.09 -38.27 -16.86
C LYS A 256 -46.47 -39.48 -16.18
#